data_AF-A0A2Z6R8T0-F1
#
_entry.id   AF-A0A2Z6R8T0-F1
#
_cell.length_a   1.000
_cell.length_b   1.000
_cell.length_c   1.000
_cell.angle_alpha   90.00
_cell.angle_beta   90.00
_cell.angle_gamma   90.00
#
_symmetry.space_group_name_H-M   'P 1'
#
loop_
_entity.id
_entity.type
_entity.pdbx_description
1 polymer ?
#
loop_
_entity_poly.entity_id
_entity_poly.type
_entity_poly.pdbx_seq_one_letter_code
_entity_poly.pdbx_strand_id
1 'polypeptide(L)'
;MTQQLNEVETSTLFERLVKTGNQEKVKELIKKYYEKNDIGEGSSQDYRINKLELEKKALIKEIDELLKEPKPDVQIESTKEELSEDKGGLEHLLNEVKILTVDRTKKEKEIISLEEKIKKLENIVKTSYDPKRISELQRKMEDLRGKLAIKKTELSNAREKLVKKDDSVRKQIADLKGKIDSLQNTVRGLESEKKRNKSSKKESKLQLDKTRIDESEHKLKEISELVLQTQKAKRELEKMIEESKIKLDGDKKNRIKELFERQEENDDSELEEIKFLLSRKLDNKVI
;
A
#
# COMPACT_ATOMS: atom_id res chain seq x y z
N MET A 1 27.30 -34.63 -16.73
CA MET A 1 26.43 -34.57 -15.54
C MET A 1 26.32 -33.17 -14.94
N THR A 2 27.34 -32.30 -15.02
CA THR A 2 27.34 -30.94 -14.44
C THR A 2 26.44 -29.91 -15.15
N GLN A 3 26.16 -30.05 -16.45
CA GLN A 3 25.26 -29.13 -17.17
C GLN A 3 23.78 -29.26 -16.76
N GLN A 4 23.30 -30.48 -16.49
CA GLN A 4 21.90 -30.71 -16.12
C GLN A 4 21.56 -30.24 -14.71
N LEU A 5 22.52 -30.26 -13.77
CA LEU A 5 22.31 -29.66 -12.44
C LEU A 5 22.18 -28.13 -12.52
N ASN A 6 22.89 -27.49 -13.45
CA ASN A 6 22.88 -26.03 -13.60
C ASN A 6 21.55 -25.49 -14.15
N GLU A 7 20.89 -26.19 -15.09
CA GLU A 7 19.59 -25.74 -15.62
C GLU A 7 18.46 -25.82 -14.59
N VAL A 8 18.46 -26.88 -13.76
CA VAL A 8 17.41 -27.11 -12.77
C VAL A 8 17.48 -26.08 -11.64
N GLU A 9 18.68 -25.74 -11.15
CA GLU A 9 18.88 -24.69 -10.15
C GLU A 9 18.55 -23.29 -10.69
N THR A 10 18.90 -23.03 -11.95
CA THR A 10 18.64 -21.72 -12.57
C THR A 10 17.14 -21.53 -12.83
N SER A 11 16.44 -22.59 -13.27
CA SER A 11 15.00 -22.60 -13.46
C SER A 11 14.24 -22.36 -12.15
N THR A 12 14.63 -23.06 -11.07
CA THR A 12 14.02 -22.86 -9.75
C THR A 12 14.29 -21.48 -9.15
N LEU A 13 15.44 -20.86 -9.45
CA LEU A 13 15.74 -19.49 -9.06
C LEU A 13 14.88 -18.46 -9.80
N PHE A 14 14.70 -18.63 -11.13
CA PHE A 14 13.82 -17.79 -11.93
C PHE A 14 12.36 -17.90 -11.47
N GLU A 15 11.88 -19.10 -11.14
CA GLU A 15 10.55 -19.30 -10.58
C GLU A 15 10.34 -18.56 -9.25
N ARG A 16 11.35 -18.52 -8.36
CA ARG A 16 11.27 -17.76 -7.10
C ARG A 16 11.24 -16.24 -7.32
N LEU A 17 12.01 -15.73 -8.28
CA LEU A 17 12.04 -14.31 -8.63
C LEU A 17 10.74 -13.84 -9.30
N VAL A 18 10.14 -14.69 -10.13
CA VAL A 18 8.82 -14.45 -10.73
C VAL A 18 7.73 -14.45 -9.65
N LYS A 19 7.77 -15.40 -8.70
CA LYS A 19 6.82 -15.46 -7.57
C LYS A 19 6.93 -14.26 -6.61
N THR A 20 8.09 -13.61 -6.53
CA THR A 20 8.30 -12.46 -5.63
C THR A 20 7.97 -11.11 -6.24
N GLY A 21 7.64 -11.04 -7.54
CA GLY A 21 7.20 -9.82 -8.23
C GLY A 21 8.34 -9.00 -8.87
N ASN A 22 9.58 -9.48 -8.84
CA ASN A 22 10.77 -8.76 -9.32
C ASN A 22 11.05 -9.02 -10.82
N GLN A 23 10.05 -8.76 -11.68
CA GLN A 23 10.11 -9.07 -13.11
C GLN A 23 11.15 -8.25 -13.90
N GLU A 24 11.48 -7.02 -13.48
CA GLU A 24 12.52 -6.22 -14.15
C GLU A 24 13.93 -6.77 -13.92
N LYS A 25 14.25 -7.22 -12.70
CA LYS A 25 15.54 -7.86 -12.40
C LYS A 25 15.71 -9.20 -13.11
N VAL A 26 14.61 -9.94 -13.31
CA VAL A 26 14.59 -11.16 -14.15
C VAL A 26 14.93 -10.82 -15.61
N LYS A 27 14.34 -9.76 -16.17
CA LYS A 27 14.67 -9.31 -17.54
C LYS A 27 16.11 -8.86 -17.67
N GLU A 28 16.66 -8.17 -16.67
CA GLU A 28 18.05 -7.72 -16.66
C GLU A 28 19.05 -8.89 -16.55
N LEU A 29 18.73 -9.90 -15.74
CA LEU A 29 19.52 -11.14 -15.61
C LEU A 29 19.49 -11.98 -16.89
N ILE A 30 18.31 -12.12 -17.51
CA ILE A 30 18.15 -12.80 -18.80
C ILE A 30 18.97 -12.07 -19.87
N LYS A 31 18.86 -10.73 -19.93
CA LYS A 31 19.63 -9.90 -20.86
C LYS A 31 21.15 -10.09 -20.67
N LYS A 32 21.66 -10.03 -19.44
CA LYS A 32 23.08 -10.26 -19.12
C LYS A 32 23.56 -11.68 -19.46
N TYR A 33 22.69 -12.68 -19.33
CA TYR A 33 23.01 -14.08 -19.67
C TYR A 33 23.16 -14.28 -21.19
N TYR A 34 22.30 -13.66 -21.99
CA TYR A 34 22.36 -13.76 -23.45
C TYR A 34 23.41 -12.84 -24.07
N GLU A 35 23.59 -11.61 -23.56
CA GLU A 35 24.64 -10.69 -24.05
C GLU A 35 26.08 -11.20 -23.84
N LYS A 36 26.30 -12.04 -22.81
CA LYS A 36 27.63 -12.65 -22.56
C LYS A 36 27.90 -13.89 -23.41
N ASN A 37 26.88 -14.48 -24.05
CA ASN A 37 27.03 -15.61 -24.97
C ASN A 37 27.31 -15.20 -26.42
N ASP A 38 27.21 -13.90 -26.74
CA ASP A 38 27.45 -13.36 -28.08
C ASP A 38 28.88 -12.79 -28.31
N ILE A 39 29.78 -12.86 -27.32
CA ILE A 39 31.17 -12.38 -27.48
C ILE A 39 32.11 -13.54 -27.80
N GLY A 40 32.52 -13.59 -29.08
CA GLY A 40 33.43 -14.55 -29.66
C GLY A 40 34.79 -14.71 -28.94
N GLU A 41 35.28 -15.95 -29.03
CA GLU A 41 36.69 -16.38 -29.18
C GLU A 41 37.78 -15.51 -28.53
N GLY A 42 38.43 -16.00 -27.47
CA GLY A 42 39.71 -15.40 -27.07
C GLY A 42 40.33 -15.72 -25.69
N SER A 43 39.68 -16.42 -24.76
CA SER A 43 40.32 -16.72 -23.47
C SER A 43 39.94 -18.09 -22.91
N SER A 44 40.95 -18.81 -22.39
CA SER A 44 40.86 -20.15 -21.79
C SER A 44 39.57 -20.37 -21.00
N GLN A 45 38.83 -21.42 -21.36
CA GLN A 45 37.50 -21.74 -20.83
C GLN A 45 37.47 -21.81 -19.30
N ASP A 46 38.55 -22.25 -18.64
CA ASP A 46 38.61 -22.42 -17.19
C ASP A 46 38.64 -21.10 -16.42
N TYR A 47 39.27 -20.06 -16.97
CA TYR A 47 39.27 -18.73 -16.34
C TYR A 47 37.89 -18.06 -16.48
N ARG A 48 37.19 -18.32 -17.59
CA ARG A 48 35.82 -17.83 -17.83
C ARG A 48 34.82 -18.49 -16.88
N ILE A 49 34.90 -19.80 -16.66
CA ILE A 49 34.00 -20.55 -15.78
C ILE A 49 34.17 -20.08 -14.33
N ASN A 50 35.40 -19.97 -13.83
CA ASN A 50 35.65 -19.51 -12.46
C ASN A 50 35.17 -18.06 -12.22
N LYS A 51 35.32 -17.17 -13.20
CA LYS A 51 34.81 -15.80 -13.10
C LYS A 51 33.28 -15.76 -13.06
N LEU A 52 32.62 -16.58 -13.87
CA LEU A 52 31.16 -16.70 -13.88
C LEU A 52 30.62 -17.30 -12.57
N GLU A 53 31.32 -18.25 -11.96
CA GLU A 53 30.93 -18.81 -10.66
C GLU A 53 31.06 -17.81 -9.51
N LEU A 54 32.10 -16.97 -9.52
CA LEU A 54 32.27 -15.89 -8.56
C LEU A 54 31.19 -14.82 -8.71
N GLU A 55 30.88 -14.41 -9.94
CA GLU A 55 29.78 -13.46 -10.22
C GLU A 55 28.41 -14.06 -9.86
N LYS A 56 28.18 -15.36 -10.09
CA LYS A 56 26.98 -16.08 -9.65
C LYS A 56 26.83 -16.03 -8.12
N LYS A 57 27.90 -16.29 -7.36
CA LYS A 57 27.87 -16.22 -5.89
C LYS A 57 27.59 -14.81 -5.37
N ALA A 58 28.14 -13.78 -6.01
CA ALA A 58 27.89 -12.39 -5.63
C ALA A 58 26.41 -12.01 -5.84
N LEU A 59 25.83 -12.39 -6.98
CA LEU A 59 24.43 -12.12 -7.29
C LEU A 59 23.46 -12.87 -6.37
N ILE A 60 23.76 -14.12 -6.00
CA ILE A 60 22.94 -14.87 -5.02
C ILE A 60 22.92 -14.15 -3.67
N LYS A 61 24.07 -13.64 -3.22
CA LYS A 61 24.16 -12.93 -1.95
C LYS A 61 23.37 -11.62 -1.95
N GLU A 62 23.40 -10.87 -3.05
CA GLU A 62 22.64 -9.63 -3.24
C GLU A 62 21.12 -9.88 -3.28
N ILE A 63 20.70 -11.01 -3.87
CA ILE A 63 19.29 -11.44 -3.89
C ILE A 63 18.80 -11.83 -2.48
N ASP A 64 19.61 -12.56 -1.71
CA ASP A 64 19.27 -12.92 -0.32
C ASP A 64 19.15 -11.68 0.60
N GLU A 65 19.90 -10.62 0.31
CA GLU A 65 19.76 -9.32 1.00
C GLU A 65 18.46 -8.61 0.64
N LEU A 66 18.05 -8.64 -0.64
CA LEU A 66 16.80 -8.04 -1.11
C LEU A 66 15.55 -8.79 -0.63
N LEU A 67 15.65 -10.10 -0.40
CA LEU A 67 14.55 -10.91 0.16
C LEU A 67 14.31 -10.66 1.66
N LYS A 68 15.24 -9.99 2.35
CA LYS A 68 15.06 -9.56 3.75
C LYS A 68 14.28 -8.25 3.88
N GLU A 69 14.04 -7.51 2.80
CA GLU A 69 13.26 -6.28 2.85
C GLU A 69 11.75 -6.58 2.96
N PRO A 70 11.05 -6.01 3.95
CA PRO A 70 9.64 -6.31 4.18
C PRO A 70 8.76 -5.70 3.09
N LYS A 71 7.88 -6.53 2.50
CA LYS A 71 6.91 -6.11 1.49
C LYS A 71 5.78 -5.27 2.10
N PRO A 72 5.33 -4.18 1.45
CA PRO A 72 4.08 -3.53 1.81
C PRO A 72 2.89 -4.30 1.23
N ASP A 73 2.00 -4.77 2.10
CA ASP A 73 0.70 -5.32 1.71
C ASP A 73 -0.23 -4.19 1.23
N VAL A 74 -0.57 -4.21 -0.06
CA VAL A 74 -1.67 -3.39 -0.59
C VAL A 74 -2.54 -4.27 -1.49
N GLN A 75 -3.72 -4.64 -0.97
CA GLN A 75 -4.80 -5.25 -1.74
C GLN A 75 -5.48 -4.15 -2.56
N ILE A 76 -5.48 -4.29 -3.89
CA ILE A 76 -6.29 -3.50 -4.82
C ILE A 76 -7.12 -4.50 -5.63
N GLU A 77 -8.39 -4.66 -5.27
CA GLU A 77 -9.30 -5.63 -5.91
C GLU A 77 -10.05 -5.09 -7.13
N SER A 78 -9.97 -3.78 -7.42
CA SER A 78 -10.75 -3.15 -8.50
C SER A 78 -10.05 -3.04 -9.86
N THR A 79 -8.84 -3.56 -10.04
CA THR A 79 -8.08 -3.49 -11.32
C THR A 79 -7.90 -4.84 -12.03
N LYS A 80 -8.46 -5.92 -11.49
CA LYS A 80 -8.22 -7.28 -12.02
C LYS A 80 -8.95 -7.58 -13.33
N GLU A 81 -10.10 -6.96 -13.61
CA GLU A 81 -10.91 -7.29 -14.79
C GLU A 81 -10.30 -6.75 -16.09
N GLU A 82 -9.90 -5.47 -16.15
CA GLU A 82 -9.24 -4.90 -17.35
C GLU A 82 -7.88 -5.53 -17.66
N LEU A 83 -7.12 -5.94 -16.64
CA LEU A 83 -5.83 -6.64 -16.81
C LEU A 83 -6.00 -8.12 -17.24
N SER A 84 -7.18 -8.71 -17.02
CA SER A 84 -7.45 -10.11 -17.39
C SER A 84 -7.80 -10.25 -18.87
N GLU A 85 -8.56 -9.31 -19.44
CA GLU A 85 -8.87 -9.28 -20.87
C GLU A 85 -7.62 -8.98 -21.71
N ASP A 86 -6.81 -8.00 -21.30
CA ASP A 86 -5.57 -7.65 -21.99
C ASP A 86 -4.52 -8.79 -21.94
N LYS A 87 -4.49 -9.57 -20.84
CA LYS A 87 -3.66 -10.78 -20.76
C LYS A 87 -4.12 -11.87 -21.73
N GLY A 88 -5.43 -12.10 -21.84
CA GLY A 88 -5.99 -13.08 -22.78
C GLY A 88 -5.69 -12.72 -24.24
N GLY A 89 -5.75 -11.43 -24.59
CA GLY A 89 -5.39 -10.94 -25.92
C GLY A 89 -3.92 -11.13 -26.27
N LEU A 90 -3.02 -10.85 -25.32
CA LEU A 90 -1.58 -10.97 -25.53
C LEU A 90 -1.13 -12.43 -25.63
N GLU A 91 -1.70 -13.30 -24.80
CA GLU A 91 -1.44 -14.74 -24.81
C GLU A 91 -1.94 -15.39 -26.12
N HIS A 92 -3.11 -14.96 -26.61
CA HIS A 92 -3.62 -15.36 -27.92
C HIS A 92 -2.69 -14.94 -29.06
N LEU A 93 -2.25 -13.67 -29.10
CA LEU A 93 -1.33 -13.19 -30.14
C LEU A 93 0.02 -13.87 -30.09
N LEU A 94 0.55 -14.15 -28.90
CA LEU A 94 1.81 -14.88 -28.74
C LEU A 94 1.69 -16.32 -29.27
N ASN A 95 0.55 -16.97 -29.00
CA ASN A 95 0.27 -18.29 -29.56
C ASN A 95 0.15 -18.26 -31.10
N GLU A 96 -0.48 -17.23 -31.66
CA GLU A 96 -0.59 -17.03 -33.10
C GLU A 96 0.79 -16.82 -33.76
N VAL A 97 1.65 -16.00 -33.16
CA VAL A 97 3.06 -15.81 -33.58
C VAL A 97 3.82 -17.14 -33.55
N LYS A 98 3.61 -17.96 -32.52
CA LYS A 98 4.24 -19.29 -32.40
C LYS A 98 3.79 -20.21 -33.54
N ILE A 99 2.49 -20.28 -33.83
CA ILE A 99 1.94 -21.08 -34.93
C ILE A 99 2.50 -20.62 -36.28
N LEU A 100 2.49 -19.31 -36.53
CA LEU A 100 3.02 -18.73 -37.78
C LEU A 100 4.52 -18.97 -37.94
N THR A 101 5.28 -18.96 -36.84
CA THR A 101 6.72 -19.27 -36.84
C THR A 101 6.96 -20.72 -37.26
N VAL A 102 6.19 -21.66 -36.70
CA VAL A 102 6.26 -23.08 -37.09
C VAL A 102 5.92 -23.25 -38.57
N ASP A 103 4.83 -22.64 -39.04
CA ASP A 103 4.42 -22.71 -40.44
C ASP A 103 5.48 -22.14 -41.40
N ARG A 104 6.07 -20.99 -41.06
CA ARG A 104 7.20 -20.40 -41.80
C ARG A 104 8.37 -21.36 -41.91
N THR A 105 8.80 -21.96 -40.79
CA THR A 105 9.95 -22.90 -40.81
C THR A 105 9.66 -24.15 -41.63
N LYS A 106 8.42 -24.65 -41.64
CA LYS A 106 8.01 -25.78 -42.48
C LYS A 106 8.13 -25.43 -43.96
N LYS A 107 7.63 -24.26 -44.37
CA LYS A 107 7.76 -23.76 -45.76
C LYS A 107 9.22 -23.56 -46.17
N GLU A 108 10.07 -23.04 -45.28
CA GLU A 108 11.52 -22.90 -45.54
C GLU A 108 12.18 -24.26 -45.82
N LYS A 109 11.86 -25.29 -45.02
CA LYS A 109 12.37 -26.66 -45.24
C LYS A 109 11.90 -27.25 -46.57
N GLU A 110 10.63 -27.03 -46.95
CA GLU A 110 10.10 -27.48 -48.25
C GLU A 110 10.82 -26.83 -49.42
N ILE A 111 11.11 -25.52 -49.33
CA ILE A 111 11.88 -24.78 -50.34
C ILE A 111 13.30 -25.36 -50.49
N ILE A 112 14.02 -25.56 -49.38
CA ILE A 112 15.37 -26.13 -49.40
C ILE A 112 15.36 -27.51 -50.08
N SER A 113 14.39 -28.37 -49.74
CA SER A 113 14.25 -29.69 -50.35
C SER A 113 13.98 -29.63 -51.86
N LEU A 114 13.16 -28.68 -52.31
CA LEU A 114 12.90 -28.48 -53.74
C LEU A 114 14.14 -27.97 -54.48
N GLU A 115 14.88 -27.03 -53.89
CA GLU A 115 16.14 -26.49 -54.45
C GLU A 115 17.19 -27.61 -54.61
N GLU A 116 17.33 -28.49 -53.61
CA GLU A 116 18.23 -29.65 -53.71
C GLU A 116 17.82 -30.63 -54.82
N LYS A 117 16.51 -30.91 -54.96
CA LYS A 117 16.00 -31.79 -56.03
C LYS A 117 16.25 -31.20 -57.41
N ILE A 118 16.01 -29.91 -57.60
CA ILE A 118 16.30 -29.19 -58.85
C ILE A 118 17.79 -29.27 -59.15
N LYS A 119 18.65 -28.96 -58.18
CA LYS A 119 20.12 -29.02 -58.35
C LYS A 119 20.62 -30.42 -58.72
N LYS A 120 20.04 -31.47 -58.13
CA LYS A 120 20.34 -32.87 -58.50
C LYS A 120 19.93 -33.16 -59.94
N LEU A 121 18.73 -32.75 -60.36
CA LEU A 121 18.26 -32.95 -61.74
C LEU A 121 19.09 -32.14 -62.75
N GLU A 122 19.48 -30.91 -62.41
CA GLU A 122 20.36 -30.06 -63.23
C GLU A 122 21.70 -30.75 -63.48
N ASN A 123 22.31 -31.35 -62.45
CA ASN A 123 23.53 -32.12 -62.61
C ASN A 123 23.34 -33.35 -63.52
N ILE A 124 22.26 -34.12 -63.32
CA ILE A 124 21.98 -35.29 -64.16
C ILE A 124 21.80 -34.90 -65.62
N VAL A 125 21.06 -33.81 -65.89
CA VAL A 125 20.84 -33.29 -67.25
C VAL A 125 22.17 -32.87 -67.89
N LYS A 126 23.05 -32.18 -67.14
CA LYS A 126 24.37 -31.76 -67.65
C LYS A 126 25.28 -32.94 -68.01
N THR A 127 25.14 -34.07 -67.32
CA THR A 127 25.98 -35.27 -67.53
C THR A 127 25.36 -36.32 -68.43
N SER A 128 24.12 -36.13 -68.89
CA SER A 128 23.41 -37.11 -69.70
C SER A 128 23.68 -36.91 -71.19
N TYR A 129 23.70 -38.00 -71.95
CA TYR A 129 23.86 -38.00 -73.41
C TYR A 129 22.61 -38.49 -74.16
N ASP A 130 21.55 -38.88 -73.44
CA ASP A 130 20.29 -39.36 -74.03
C ASP A 130 19.30 -38.18 -74.21
N PRO A 131 18.98 -37.78 -75.45
CA PRO A 131 18.13 -36.62 -75.72
C PRO A 131 16.70 -36.76 -75.19
N LYS A 132 16.12 -37.98 -75.20
CA LYS A 132 14.77 -38.22 -74.71
C LYS A 132 14.73 -38.06 -73.19
N ARG A 133 15.71 -38.65 -72.51
CA ARG A 133 15.84 -38.53 -71.05
C ARG A 133 16.15 -37.11 -70.60
N ILE A 134 16.97 -36.37 -71.35
CA ILE A 134 17.22 -34.94 -71.10
C ILE A 134 15.91 -34.15 -71.16
N SER A 135 15.11 -34.35 -72.20
CA SER A 135 13.84 -33.63 -72.39
C SER A 135 12.83 -33.92 -71.27
N GLU A 136 12.72 -35.18 -70.84
CA GLU A 136 11.86 -35.56 -69.70
C GLU A 136 12.33 -34.95 -68.38
N LEU A 137 13.65 -34.95 -68.12
CA LEU A 137 14.23 -34.38 -66.91
C LEU A 137 14.09 -32.85 -66.88
N GLN A 138 14.24 -32.18 -68.03
CA GLN A 138 13.97 -30.75 -68.17
C GLN A 138 12.51 -30.42 -67.86
N ARG A 139 11.56 -31.21 -68.36
CA ARG A 139 10.13 -31.01 -68.03
C ARG A 139 9.84 -31.19 -66.55
N LYS A 140 10.44 -32.20 -65.89
CA LYS A 140 10.33 -32.39 -64.44
C LYS A 140 10.96 -31.25 -63.65
N MET A 141 12.08 -30.71 -64.14
CA MET A 141 12.76 -29.57 -63.52
C MET A 141 11.93 -28.29 -63.61
N GLU A 142 11.27 -28.06 -64.75
CA GLU A 142 10.37 -26.92 -64.94
C GLU A 142 9.15 -26.98 -64.00
N ASP A 143 8.54 -28.16 -63.85
CA ASP A 143 7.46 -28.39 -62.88
C ASP A 143 7.92 -28.13 -61.43
N LEU A 144 9.12 -28.60 -61.06
CA LEU A 144 9.69 -28.33 -59.73
C LEU A 144 10.03 -26.84 -59.53
N ARG A 145 10.49 -26.13 -60.56
CA ARG A 145 10.71 -24.68 -60.51
C ARG A 145 9.40 -23.92 -60.33
N GLY A 146 8.32 -24.35 -60.99
CA GLY A 146 6.98 -23.82 -60.78
C GLY A 146 6.52 -24.00 -59.32
N LYS A 147 6.66 -25.21 -58.77
CA LYS A 147 6.37 -25.48 -57.35
C LYS A 147 7.22 -24.66 -56.39
N LEU A 148 8.51 -24.50 -56.70
CA LEU A 148 9.43 -23.68 -55.91
C LEU A 148 9.01 -22.21 -55.90
N ALA A 149 8.62 -21.65 -57.05
CA ALA A 149 8.16 -20.27 -57.16
C ALA A 149 6.90 -20.04 -56.30
N ILE A 150 5.91 -20.94 -56.39
CA ILE A 150 4.70 -20.88 -55.54
C ILE A 150 5.07 -20.91 -54.06
N LYS A 151 5.96 -21.83 -53.64
CA LYS A 151 6.39 -21.94 -52.25
C LYS A 151 7.15 -20.71 -51.76
N LYS A 152 7.99 -20.09 -52.59
CA LYS A 152 8.67 -18.84 -52.26
C LYS A 152 7.68 -17.70 -52.03
N THR A 153 6.62 -17.60 -52.84
CA THR A 153 5.53 -16.63 -52.64
C THR A 153 4.76 -16.91 -51.35
N GLU A 154 4.40 -18.17 -51.07
CA GLU A 154 3.75 -18.57 -49.82
C GLU A 154 4.60 -18.20 -48.59
N LEU A 155 5.92 -18.43 -48.65
CA LEU A 155 6.85 -18.07 -47.58
C LEU A 155 6.92 -16.54 -47.38
N SER A 156 6.97 -15.78 -48.48
CA SER A 156 6.97 -14.32 -48.42
C SER A 156 5.72 -13.79 -47.70
N ASN A 157 4.54 -14.31 -48.05
CA ASN A 157 3.28 -13.94 -47.42
C ASN A 157 3.24 -14.33 -45.93
N ALA A 158 3.79 -15.50 -45.57
CA ALA A 158 3.88 -15.94 -44.18
C ALA A 158 4.81 -15.01 -43.36
N ARG A 159 5.93 -14.57 -43.93
CA ARG A 159 6.85 -13.61 -43.30
C ARG A 159 6.18 -12.26 -43.07
N GLU A 160 5.45 -11.75 -44.05
CA GLU A 160 4.73 -10.47 -43.91
C GLU A 160 3.68 -10.52 -42.80
N LYS A 161 2.90 -11.61 -42.74
CA LYS A 161 1.93 -11.83 -41.65
C LYS A 161 2.60 -11.89 -40.29
N LEU A 162 3.74 -12.59 -40.19
CA LEU A 162 4.49 -12.71 -38.94
C LEU A 162 4.99 -11.34 -38.46
N VAL A 163 5.53 -10.50 -39.35
CA VAL A 163 5.99 -9.14 -39.02
C VAL A 163 4.83 -8.29 -38.49
N LYS A 164 3.70 -8.28 -39.19
CA LYS A 164 2.50 -7.54 -38.75
C LYS A 164 2.01 -7.96 -37.36
N LYS A 165 2.08 -9.26 -37.06
CA LYS A 165 1.68 -9.80 -35.75
C LYS A 165 2.71 -9.47 -34.65
N ASP A 166 4.00 -9.54 -34.95
CA ASP A 166 5.06 -9.14 -34.00
C ASP A 166 4.93 -7.67 -33.62
N ASP A 167 4.68 -6.78 -34.60
CA ASP A 167 4.44 -5.36 -34.35
C ASP A 167 3.20 -5.12 -33.47
N SER A 168 2.13 -5.90 -33.69
CA SER A 168 0.91 -5.83 -32.88
C SER A 168 1.18 -6.23 -31.42
N VAL A 169 1.94 -7.30 -31.20
CA VAL A 169 2.35 -7.75 -29.86
C VAL A 169 3.20 -6.68 -29.18
N ARG A 170 4.17 -6.10 -29.88
CA ARG A 170 5.03 -5.04 -29.33
C ARG A 170 4.24 -3.81 -28.90
N LYS A 171 3.24 -3.39 -29.68
CA LYS A 171 2.35 -2.28 -29.33
C LYS A 171 1.56 -2.57 -28.06
N GLN A 172 0.92 -3.74 -27.97
CA GLN A 172 0.19 -4.13 -26.75
C GLN A 172 1.10 -4.20 -25.51
N ILE A 173 2.33 -4.69 -25.65
CA ILE A 173 3.31 -4.68 -24.56
C ILE A 173 3.62 -3.25 -24.12
N ALA A 174 3.81 -2.33 -25.05
CA ALA A 174 4.08 -0.92 -24.75
C ALA A 174 2.89 -0.26 -24.04
N ASP A 175 1.67 -0.50 -24.51
CA ASP A 175 0.44 0.04 -23.91
C ASP A 175 0.25 -0.48 -22.48
N LEU A 176 0.42 -1.79 -22.26
CA LEU A 176 0.36 -2.40 -20.94
C LEU A 176 1.42 -1.84 -19.99
N LYS A 177 2.64 -1.60 -20.49
CA LYS A 177 3.69 -0.96 -19.71
C LYS A 177 3.29 0.46 -19.27
N GLY A 178 2.72 1.25 -20.18
CA GLY A 178 2.21 2.57 -19.86
C GLY A 178 1.10 2.57 -18.80
N LYS A 179 0.17 1.60 -18.89
CA LYS A 179 -0.87 1.41 -17.85
C LYS A 179 -0.27 1.09 -16.48
N ILE A 180 0.74 0.21 -16.43
CA ILE A 180 1.44 -0.14 -15.19
C ILE A 180 2.12 1.08 -14.57
N ASP A 181 2.85 1.87 -15.36
CA ASP A 181 3.55 3.07 -14.88
C ASP A 181 2.55 4.09 -14.28
N SER A 182 1.40 4.26 -14.92
CA SER A 182 0.32 5.13 -14.44
C SER A 182 -0.26 4.66 -13.10
N LEU A 183 -0.53 3.36 -12.98
CA LEU A 183 -1.03 2.75 -11.74
C LEU A 183 -0.02 2.89 -10.60
N GLN A 184 1.28 2.68 -10.87
CA GLN A 184 2.34 2.86 -9.87
C GLN A 184 2.42 4.31 -9.36
N ASN A 185 2.29 5.28 -10.25
CA ASN A 185 2.25 6.70 -9.86
C ASN A 185 1.04 7.02 -8.98
N THR A 186 -0.12 6.45 -9.31
CA THR A 186 -1.34 6.59 -8.50
C THR A 186 -1.14 6.02 -7.09
N VAL A 187 -0.57 4.81 -6.98
CA VAL A 187 -0.27 4.19 -5.69
C VAL A 187 0.68 5.05 -4.86
N ARG A 188 1.77 5.56 -5.47
CA ARG A 188 2.73 6.45 -4.79
C ARG A 188 2.05 7.73 -4.28
N GLY A 189 1.13 8.29 -5.06
CA GLY A 189 0.31 9.44 -4.67
C GLY A 189 -0.53 9.15 -3.43
N LEU A 190 -1.29 8.05 -3.45
CA LEU A 190 -2.14 7.62 -2.33
C LEU A 190 -1.34 7.31 -1.06
N GLU A 191 -0.16 6.69 -1.18
CA GLU A 191 0.72 6.45 -0.04
C GLU A 191 1.22 7.74 0.60
N SER A 192 1.56 8.73 -0.24
CA SER A 192 2.00 10.04 0.22
C SER A 192 0.87 10.78 0.94
N GLU A 193 -0.36 10.68 0.42
CA GLU A 193 -1.55 11.25 1.05
C GLU A 193 -1.87 10.56 2.39
N LYS A 194 -1.81 9.22 2.44
CA LYS A 194 -1.98 8.44 3.67
C LYS A 194 -0.99 8.86 4.76
N LYS A 195 0.27 9.14 4.40
CA LYS A 195 1.28 9.64 5.34
C LYS A 195 0.90 11.04 5.86
N ARG A 196 0.50 11.96 5.00
CA ARG A 196 0.03 13.31 5.38
C ARG A 196 -1.19 13.25 6.30
N ASN A 197 -2.18 12.42 5.98
CA ASN A 197 -3.38 12.28 6.81
C ASN A 197 -3.05 11.73 8.21
N LYS A 198 -2.09 10.80 8.31
CA LYS A 198 -1.61 10.31 9.61
C LYS A 198 -0.92 11.41 10.42
N SER A 199 -0.09 12.26 9.80
CA SER A 199 0.56 13.36 10.51
C SER A 199 -0.45 14.41 10.95
N SER A 200 -1.35 14.83 10.06
CA SER A 200 -2.39 15.81 10.39
C SER A 200 -3.28 15.33 11.54
N LYS A 201 -3.67 14.04 11.55
CA LYS A 201 -4.46 13.48 12.66
C LYS A 201 -3.71 13.51 13.99
N LYS A 202 -2.40 13.24 14.00
CA LYS A 202 -1.57 13.36 15.22
C LYS A 202 -1.51 14.80 15.70
N GLU A 203 -1.33 15.74 14.77
CA GLU A 203 -1.24 17.16 15.08
C GLU A 203 -2.56 17.72 15.63
N SER A 204 -3.70 17.41 14.99
CA SER A 204 -5.01 17.81 15.51
C SER A 204 -5.29 17.23 16.91
N LYS A 205 -4.84 16.01 17.19
CA LYS A 205 -4.97 15.42 18.53
C LYS A 205 -4.13 16.18 19.56
N LEU A 206 -2.88 16.51 19.23
CA LEU A 206 -2.01 17.30 20.11
C LEU A 206 -2.59 18.70 20.38
N GLN A 207 -3.16 19.34 19.37
CA GLN A 207 -3.82 20.63 19.54
C GLN A 207 -5.03 20.53 20.48
N LEU A 208 -5.87 19.51 20.32
CA LEU A 208 -7.02 19.28 21.20
C LEU A 208 -6.60 18.99 22.66
N ASP A 209 -5.57 18.18 22.85
CA ASP A 209 -5.04 17.88 24.18
C ASP A 209 -4.47 19.14 24.83
N LYS A 210 -3.79 20.01 24.06
CA LYS A 210 -3.28 21.29 24.55
C LYS A 210 -4.40 22.23 24.98
N THR A 211 -5.45 22.42 24.17
CA THR A 211 -6.57 23.29 24.54
C THR A 211 -7.29 22.82 25.81
N ARG A 212 -7.42 21.49 25.99
CA ARG A 212 -7.99 20.92 27.21
C ARG A 212 -7.13 21.20 28.45
N ILE A 213 -5.81 21.11 28.31
CA ILE A 213 -4.89 21.45 29.40
C ILE A 213 -5.03 22.93 29.75
N ASP A 214 -4.98 23.83 28.76
CA ASP A 214 -5.10 25.27 28.97
C ASP A 214 -6.43 25.63 29.68
N GLU A 215 -7.55 24.99 29.29
CA GLU A 215 -8.85 25.15 29.96
C GLU A 215 -8.84 24.63 31.41
N SER A 216 -8.23 23.48 31.67
CA SER A 216 -8.10 22.92 33.02
C SER A 216 -7.21 23.79 33.92
N GLU A 217 -6.11 24.32 33.38
CA GLU A 217 -5.22 25.25 34.10
C GLU A 217 -5.95 26.55 34.47
N HIS A 218 -6.75 27.11 33.55
CA HIS A 218 -7.58 28.28 33.84
C HIS A 218 -8.57 28.00 34.98
N LYS A 219 -9.29 26.88 34.93
CA LYS A 219 -10.24 26.48 35.99
C LYS A 219 -9.56 26.27 37.33
N LEU A 220 -8.38 25.66 37.36
CA LEU A 220 -7.60 25.48 38.58
C LEU A 220 -7.17 26.81 39.18
N LYS A 221 -6.81 27.79 38.35
CA LYS A 221 -6.48 29.15 38.80
C LYS A 221 -7.70 29.84 39.42
N GLU A 222 -8.86 29.77 38.76
CA GLU A 222 -10.12 30.33 39.27
C GLU A 222 -10.53 29.69 40.62
N ILE A 223 -10.44 28.36 40.72
CA ILE A 223 -10.67 27.65 41.99
C ILE A 223 -9.69 28.13 43.07
N SER A 224 -8.42 28.30 42.73
CA SER A 224 -7.40 28.77 43.69
C SER A 224 -7.72 30.17 44.21
N GLU A 225 -8.18 31.07 43.36
CA GLU A 225 -8.63 32.42 43.74
C GLU A 225 -9.86 32.35 44.66
N LEU A 226 -10.86 31.52 44.34
CA LEU A 226 -12.04 31.32 45.18
C LEU A 226 -11.70 30.70 46.54
N VAL A 227 -10.75 29.76 46.59
CA VAL A 227 -10.25 29.18 47.84
C VAL A 227 -9.59 30.24 48.70
N LEU A 228 -8.76 31.11 48.11
CA LEU A 228 -8.14 32.24 48.84
C LEU A 228 -9.19 33.19 49.40
N GLN A 229 -10.21 33.55 48.62
CA GLN A 229 -11.33 34.38 49.09
C GLN A 229 -12.09 33.69 50.23
N THR A 230 -12.39 32.41 50.10
CA THR A 230 -13.07 31.60 51.12
C THR A 230 -12.26 31.53 52.41
N GLN A 231 -10.94 31.34 52.32
CA GLN A 231 -10.06 31.35 53.48
C GLN A 231 -10.03 32.71 54.16
N LYS A 232 -10.02 33.80 53.39
CA LYS A 232 -10.09 35.16 53.93
C LYS A 232 -11.41 35.38 54.68
N ALA A 233 -12.54 35.05 54.06
CA ALA A 233 -13.85 35.14 54.69
C ALA A 233 -13.95 34.28 55.97
N LYS A 234 -13.38 33.06 55.95
CA LYS A 234 -13.31 32.20 57.14
C LYS A 234 -12.55 32.87 58.28
N ARG A 235 -11.37 33.45 58.02
CA ARG A 235 -10.60 34.18 59.06
C ARG A 235 -11.36 35.39 59.61
N GLU A 236 -12.06 36.11 58.75
CA GLU A 236 -12.90 37.24 59.18
C GLU A 236 -14.04 36.77 60.10
N LEU A 237 -14.71 35.65 59.76
CA LEU A 237 -15.72 35.03 60.62
C LEU A 237 -15.13 34.53 61.94
N GLU A 238 -13.97 33.87 61.93
CA GLU A 238 -13.27 33.44 63.15
C GLU A 238 -12.96 34.63 64.06
N LYS A 239 -12.50 35.75 63.48
CA LYS A 239 -12.26 37.00 64.22
C LYS A 239 -13.56 37.57 64.82
N MET A 240 -14.64 37.64 64.04
CA MET A 240 -15.94 38.09 64.52
C MET A 240 -16.48 37.21 65.66
N ILE A 241 -16.31 35.89 65.56
CA ILE A 241 -16.68 34.95 66.63
C ILE A 241 -15.86 35.24 67.89
N GLU A 242 -14.54 35.40 67.77
CA GLU A 242 -13.68 35.69 68.92
C GLU A 242 -14.01 37.04 69.57
N GLU A 243 -14.26 38.08 68.77
CA GLU A 243 -14.73 39.39 69.24
C GLU A 243 -16.10 39.30 69.95
N SER A 244 -16.98 38.42 69.49
CA SER A 244 -18.29 38.17 70.13
C SER A 244 -18.16 37.40 71.45
N LYS A 245 -17.24 36.43 71.56
CA LYS A 245 -16.94 35.71 72.81
C LYS A 245 -16.40 36.65 73.89
N ILE A 246 -15.62 37.66 73.52
CA ILE A 246 -15.01 38.62 74.45
C ILE A 246 -16.03 39.67 74.99
N LYS A 247 -17.25 39.75 74.45
CA LYS A 247 -18.23 40.79 74.83
C LYS A 247 -19.39 40.35 75.72
N LEU A 248 -19.47 39.10 76.15
CA LEU A 248 -20.33 38.68 77.25
C LEU A 248 -19.46 38.40 78.48
N ASP A 249 -18.90 39.46 79.06
CA ASP A 249 -18.44 39.38 80.45
C ASP A 249 -19.65 39.01 81.34
N GLY A 250 -19.37 38.43 82.50
CA GLY A 250 -20.41 38.02 83.45
C GLY A 250 -21.41 39.14 83.74
N ASP A 251 -20.97 40.40 83.69
CA ASP A 251 -21.78 41.58 83.97
C ASP A 251 -22.83 41.86 82.90
N LYS A 252 -22.51 41.73 81.61
CA LYS A 252 -23.50 41.88 80.53
C LYS A 252 -24.46 40.70 80.46
N LYS A 253 -23.99 39.49 80.74
CA LYS A 253 -24.85 38.31 80.81
C LYS A 253 -25.82 38.41 81.99
N ASN A 254 -25.35 38.89 83.14
CA ASN A 254 -26.19 39.18 84.31
C ASN A 254 -27.13 40.35 84.05
N ARG A 255 -26.70 41.41 83.37
CA ARG A 255 -27.57 42.55 82.99
C ARG A 255 -28.69 42.13 82.05
N ILE A 256 -28.40 41.25 81.09
CA ILE A 256 -29.42 40.68 80.20
C ILE A 256 -30.37 39.79 81.01
N LYS A 257 -29.84 38.97 81.94
CA LYS A 257 -30.67 38.13 82.82
C LYS A 257 -31.58 38.97 83.74
N GLU A 258 -31.06 40.02 84.36
CA GLU A 258 -31.84 40.97 85.17
C GLU A 258 -32.92 41.69 84.35
N LEU A 259 -32.66 42.01 83.08
CA LEU A 259 -33.67 42.63 82.21
C LEU A 259 -34.80 41.65 81.87
N PHE A 260 -34.49 40.37 81.65
CA PHE A 260 -35.52 39.34 81.46
C PHE A 260 -36.30 39.07 82.76
N GLU A 261 -35.64 38.97 83.90
CA GLU A 261 -36.28 38.77 85.21
C GLU A 261 -37.18 39.95 85.59
N ARG A 262 -36.74 41.20 85.36
CA ARG A 262 -37.60 42.39 85.58
C ARG A 262 -38.80 42.44 84.65
N GLN A 263 -38.68 41.91 83.44
CA GLN A 263 -39.80 41.87 82.51
C GLN A 263 -40.83 40.82 82.94
N GLU A 264 -40.36 39.68 83.45
CA GLU A 264 -41.22 38.64 84.05
C GLU A 264 -41.93 39.15 85.32
N GLU A 265 -41.23 39.90 86.19
CA GLU A 265 -41.82 40.55 87.38
C GLU A 265 -42.87 41.62 87.02
N ASN A 266 -42.63 42.40 85.96
CA ASN A 266 -43.59 43.39 85.47
C ASN A 266 -44.83 42.70 84.87
N ASP A 267 -44.63 41.66 84.08
CA ASP A 267 -45.73 40.90 83.47
C ASP A 267 -46.60 40.23 84.55
N ASP A 268 -45.99 39.69 85.62
CA ASP A 268 -46.71 39.12 86.78
C ASP A 268 -47.43 40.18 87.62
N SER A 269 -46.83 41.37 87.78
CA SER A 269 -47.46 42.50 88.48
C SER A 269 -48.67 43.05 87.70
N GLU A 270 -48.57 43.16 86.37
CA GLU A 270 -49.71 43.51 85.53
C GLU A 270 -50.82 42.45 85.59
N LEU A 271 -50.43 41.17 85.67
CA LEU A 271 -51.37 40.05 85.85
C LEU A 271 -52.09 40.10 87.20
N GLU A 272 -51.42 40.46 88.29
CA GLU A 272 -52.06 40.63 89.59
C GLU A 272 -52.91 41.91 89.68
N GLU A 273 -52.54 42.99 89.02
CA GLU A 273 -53.39 44.18 88.92
C GLU A 273 -54.67 43.87 88.12
N ILE A 274 -54.56 43.08 87.04
CA ILE A 274 -55.72 42.57 86.29
C ILE A 274 -56.58 41.63 87.14
N LYS A 275 -56.00 40.72 87.93
CA LYS A 275 -56.75 39.87 88.87
C LYS A 275 -57.46 40.69 89.95
N PHE A 276 -56.80 41.69 90.51
CA PHE A 276 -57.40 42.59 91.49
C PHE A 276 -58.61 43.35 90.89
N LEU A 277 -58.46 43.87 89.66
CA LEU A 277 -59.55 44.53 88.93
C LEU A 277 -60.70 43.56 88.58
N LEU A 278 -60.41 42.30 88.26
CA LEU A 278 -61.41 41.26 88.00
C LEU A 278 -62.15 40.84 89.27
N SER A 279 -61.45 40.62 90.39
CA SER A 279 -62.05 40.31 91.69
C SER A 279 -63.00 41.43 92.14
N ARG A 280 -62.58 42.70 91.99
CA ARG A 280 -63.42 43.86 92.30
C ARG A 280 -64.66 43.99 91.40
N LYS A 281 -64.59 43.53 90.14
CA LYS A 281 -65.74 43.47 89.24
C LYS A 281 -66.67 42.29 89.53
N LEU A 282 -66.15 41.19 90.07
CA LEU A 282 -66.94 40.03 90.50
C LEU A 282 -67.68 40.31 91.82
N ASP A 283 -67.04 41.01 92.77
CA ASP A 283 -67.68 41.45 94.02
C ASP A 283 -68.80 42.48 93.77
N ASN A 284 -68.66 43.32 92.73
CA ASN A 284 -69.71 44.24 92.28
C ASN A 284 -70.82 43.57 91.44
N LYS A 285 -70.81 42.23 91.31
CA LYS A 285 -71.82 41.43 90.59
C LYS A 285 -72.63 40.48 91.49
N VAL A 286 -72.48 40.58 92.81
CA VAL A 286 -73.34 39.90 93.79
C VAL A 286 -74.37 40.89 94.34
N ILE A 287 -75.32 41.31 93.49
CA ILE A 287 -76.72 41.66 93.79
C ILE A 287 -77.54 41.31 92.56
#